data_AF-M3IHP4-F1
#
_entry.id   AF-M3IHP4-F1
#
_cell.length_a   1.000
_cell.length_b   1.000
_cell.length_c   1.000
_cell.angle_alpha   90.00
_cell.angle_beta   90.00
_cell.angle_gamma   90.00
#
_symmetry.space_group_name_H-M   'P 1'
#
loop_
_entity.id
_entity.type
_entity.pdbx_description
1 polymer ?
#
loop_
_entity_poly.entity_id
_entity_poly.type
_entity_poly.pdbx_seq_one_letter_code
_entity_poly.pdbx_strand_id
1 'polypeptide(L)'
;MILDLTGTVIQSTKMLMFSELIPGFMIAYTTLIERFFPILFSKAYGESNKVLMDQELTDFSDDDLLESEEEIQSESTRNILEGVELEKIEERINSFLQVRGYADEELRLPDFASYLGLSTHQASYYLNKHMSMKFADFLNMNRIEDVKRNLRNKSHMNLLQIALECGFNSASSFHRACVKFTGKSPREFRKLINSDN
;
A
#
# COMPACT_ATOMS: atom_id res chain seq x y z
N MET A 1 -27.07 60.25 -23.72
CA MET A 1 -27.28 58.83 -23.36
C MET A 1 -26.16 58.06 -24.04
N ILE A 2 -25.07 57.79 -23.32
CA ILE A 2 -23.88 57.12 -23.88
C ILE A 2 -24.03 55.64 -23.52
N LEU A 3 -24.12 54.78 -24.54
CA LEU A 3 -24.10 53.33 -24.37
C LEU A 3 -22.66 52.84 -24.56
N ASP A 4 -22.13 52.12 -23.57
CA ASP A 4 -20.95 51.28 -23.77
C ASP A 4 -21.34 49.89 -24.31
N LEU A 5 -20.37 49.24 -24.96
CA LEU A 5 -20.46 48.06 -25.84
C LEU A 5 -21.18 46.80 -25.28
N THR A 6 -21.57 46.79 -24.00
CA THR A 6 -22.32 45.70 -23.35
C THR A 6 -23.76 46.06 -22.99
N GLY A 7 -24.27 47.23 -23.41
CA GLY A 7 -25.70 47.51 -23.44
C GLY A 7 -26.42 47.47 -22.10
N THR A 8 -25.77 47.82 -20.99
CA THR A 8 -26.40 47.83 -19.66
C THR A 8 -26.52 49.26 -19.11
N VAL A 9 -27.76 49.67 -18.81
CA VAL A 9 -28.11 50.99 -18.28
C VAL A 9 -27.65 51.12 -16.82
N ILE A 10 -26.68 52.01 -16.57
CA ILE A 10 -26.17 52.29 -15.22
C ILE A 10 -27.20 53.13 -14.47
N GLN A 11 -27.99 52.50 -13.60
CA GLN A 11 -28.87 53.23 -12.68
C GLN A 11 -28.98 52.54 -11.32
N SER A 12 -27.86 52.39 -10.60
CA SER A 12 -27.86 52.50 -9.13
C SER A 12 -26.44 52.51 -8.57
N THR A 13 -26.13 53.46 -7.68
CA THR A 13 -24.85 53.57 -6.96
C THR A 13 -24.54 52.32 -6.13
N LYS A 14 -25.56 51.55 -5.76
CA LYS A 14 -25.43 50.27 -5.05
C LYS A 14 -24.71 49.21 -5.88
N MET A 15 -24.89 49.19 -7.21
CA MET A 15 -24.21 48.21 -8.08
C MET A 15 -22.70 48.44 -8.18
N LEU A 16 -22.25 49.70 -8.12
CA LEU A 16 -20.82 50.04 -8.12
C LEU A 16 -20.12 49.50 -6.86
N MET A 17 -20.75 49.63 -5.69
CA MET A 17 -20.20 49.09 -4.43
C MET A 17 -20.02 47.56 -4.47
N PHE A 18 -20.91 46.82 -5.13
CA PHE A 18 -20.76 45.37 -5.27
C PHE A 18 -19.58 45.01 -6.20
N SER A 19 -19.37 45.78 -7.27
CA SER A 19 -18.25 45.54 -8.20
C SER A 19 -16.87 45.71 -7.56
N GLU A 20 -16.77 46.53 -6.52
CA GLU A 20 -15.52 46.80 -5.80
C GLU A 20 -15.24 45.79 -4.68
N LEU A 21 -16.30 45.10 -4.21
CA LEU A 21 -16.25 44.17 -3.09
C LEU A 21 -15.99 42.71 -3.53
N ILE A 22 -16.49 42.33 -4.71
CA ILE A 22 -16.33 40.99 -5.28
C ILE A 22 -14.85 40.58 -5.43
N PRO A 23 -13.92 41.42 -5.93
CA PRO A 23 -12.52 41.03 -6.08
C PRO A 23 -11.85 40.72 -4.73
N GLY A 24 -12.17 41.50 -3.70
CA GLY A 24 -11.64 41.30 -2.35
C GLY A 24 -12.10 39.98 -1.74
N PHE A 25 -13.39 39.64 -1.90
CA PHE A 25 -13.91 38.34 -1.47
C PHE A 25 -13.30 37.17 -2.24
N MET A 26 -13.03 37.32 -3.54
CA MET A 26 -12.39 36.28 -4.33
C MET A 26 -10.95 36.03 -3.87
N ILE A 27 -10.17 37.08 -3.57
CA ILE A 27 -8.80 36.95 -3.04
C ILE A 27 -8.81 36.36 -1.62
N ALA A 28 -9.74 36.78 -0.77
CA ALA A 28 -9.91 36.21 0.56
C ALA A 28 -10.32 34.71 0.48
N TYR A 29 -11.14 34.36 -0.50
CA TYR A 29 -11.57 32.98 -0.74
C TYR A 29 -10.42 32.10 -1.24
N THR A 30 -9.60 32.59 -2.19
CA THR A 30 -8.43 31.83 -2.67
C THR A 30 -7.41 31.60 -1.57
N THR A 31 -7.12 32.63 -0.76
CA THR A 31 -6.18 32.49 0.38
C THR A 31 -6.72 31.58 1.49
N LEU A 32 -8.05 31.54 1.68
CA LEU A 32 -8.69 30.62 2.63
C LEU A 32 -8.62 29.17 2.15
N ILE A 33 -8.82 28.92 0.85
CA ILE A 33 -8.67 27.58 0.26
C ILE A 33 -7.22 27.11 0.35
N GLU A 34 -6.23 27.96 0.03
CA GLU A 34 -4.81 27.62 0.12
C GLU A 34 -4.42 27.15 1.53
N ARG A 35 -5.04 27.73 2.58
CA ARG A 35 -4.78 27.35 3.96
C ARG A 35 -5.45 26.03 4.39
N PHE A 36 -6.64 25.73 3.87
CA PHE A 36 -7.39 24.53 4.25
C PHE A 36 -7.07 23.32 3.38
N PHE A 37 -6.63 23.51 2.14
CA PHE A 37 -6.39 22.44 1.17
C PHE A 37 -5.07 22.64 0.40
N PRO A 38 -3.89 22.64 1.06
CA PRO A 38 -2.59 22.80 0.38
C PRO A 38 -2.30 21.68 -0.65
N ILE A 39 -2.93 20.51 -0.48
CA ILE A 39 -2.82 19.35 -1.36
C ILE A 39 -3.40 19.62 -2.77
N LEU A 40 -4.41 20.49 -2.91
CA LEU A 40 -5.00 20.79 -4.22
C LEU A 40 -4.07 21.60 -5.13
N PHE A 41 -3.15 22.39 -4.56
CA PHE A 41 -2.27 23.28 -5.31
C PHE A 41 -0.83 22.75 -5.44
N SER A 42 -0.40 21.74 -4.67
CA SER A 42 0.93 21.14 -4.83
C SER A 42 1.10 20.37 -6.15
N LYS A 43 0.00 20.01 -6.82
CA LYS A 43 0.00 19.14 -8.01
C LYS A 43 -0.23 19.87 -9.34
N ALA A 44 -0.40 21.20 -9.32
CA ALA A 44 -0.73 21.98 -10.52
C ALA A 44 0.51 22.46 -11.32
N TYR A 45 1.72 22.25 -10.82
CA TYR A 45 2.96 22.47 -11.55
C TYR A 45 3.75 21.16 -11.66
N GLY A 46 3.56 20.45 -12.77
CA GLY A 46 4.50 19.39 -13.18
C GLY A 46 3.94 17.97 -13.22
N GLU A 47 3.75 17.54 -14.46
CA GLU A 47 3.93 16.19 -14.97
C GLU A 47 2.75 15.20 -14.98
N SER A 48 2.34 14.97 -16.22
CA SER A 48 1.29 14.10 -16.75
C SER A 48 1.46 12.64 -16.34
N ASN A 49 0.31 11.96 -16.17
CA ASN A 49 0.12 10.51 -16.01
C ASN A 49 0.34 9.91 -14.62
N LYS A 50 -0.58 10.12 -13.66
CA LYS A 50 -0.90 9.09 -12.65
C LYS A 50 -2.15 9.34 -11.79
N VAL A 51 -3.31 9.73 -12.33
CA VAL A 51 -4.52 9.79 -11.47
C VAL A 51 -5.78 9.52 -12.28
N LEU A 52 -6.22 8.27 -12.27
CA LEU A 52 -7.63 7.86 -12.36
C LEU A 52 -7.72 6.45 -11.76
N MET A 53 -7.43 6.31 -10.47
CA MET A 53 -8.00 5.28 -9.60
C MET A 53 -7.50 5.50 -8.16
N ASP A 54 -8.16 6.36 -7.39
CA ASP A 54 -7.92 6.47 -5.93
C ASP A 54 -9.22 6.89 -5.22
N GLN A 55 -10.35 6.42 -5.72
CA GLN A 55 -11.63 6.68 -5.07
C GLN A 55 -12.49 5.42 -5.10
N GLU A 56 -11.95 4.35 -4.55
CA GLU A 56 -12.70 3.36 -3.78
C GLU A 56 -11.72 2.46 -3.02
N LEU A 57 -12.06 2.17 -1.76
CA LEU A 57 -11.44 1.21 -0.84
C LEU A 57 -10.35 1.76 0.08
N THR A 58 -10.72 2.79 0.85
CA THR A 58 -10.52 2.74 2.31
C THR A 58 -11.35 1.58 2.88
N ASP A 59 -10.81 0.37 2.85
CA ASP A 59 -11.14 -0.64 3.85
C ASP A 59 -10.00 -1.68 3.88
N PHE A 60 -9.38 -1.82 5.05
CA PHE A 60 -8.22 -2.68 5.34
C PHE A 60 -6.87 -2.26 4.76
N SER A 61 -6.38 -1.11 5.21
CA SER A 61 -4.95 -0.89 5.31
C SER A 61 -4.65 -0.29 6.69
N ASP A 62 -4.00 -1.07 7.55
CA ASP A 62 -3.18 -0.58 8.66
C ASP A 62 -2.04 0.28 8.06
N ASP A 63 -2.39 1.44 7.53
CA ASP A 63 -1.49 2.38 6.83
C ASP A 63 -1.53 3.78 7.48
N ASP A 64 -1.99 3.83 8.74
CA ASP A 64 -1.92 5.02 9.63
C ASP A 64 -1.01 4.77 10.86
N LEU A 65 -0.07 3.82 10.75
CA LEU A 65 0.87 3.46 11.82
C LEU A 65 2.33 3.38 11.35
N LEU A 66 2.69 4.11 10.29
CA LEU A 66 3.99 4.05 9.62
C LEU A 66 4.94 5.24 9.86
N GLU A 67 4.72 6.04 10.90
CA GLU A 67 5.72 7.06 11.33
C GLU A 67 6.29 6.84 12.74
N SER A 68 5.92 5.79 13.47
CA SER A 68 6.39 5.57 14.86
C SER A 68 7.27 4.33 15.09
N GLU A 69 7.56 3.51 14.07
CA GLU A 69 8.31 2.25 14.28
C GLU A 69 9.84 2.42 14.31
N GLU A 70 10.41 3.45 13.68
CA GLU A 70 11.88 3.58 13.57
C GLU A 70 12.56 4.04 14.87
N GLU A 71 11.84 4.63 15.82
CA GLU A 71 12.44 5.20 17.05
C GLU A 71 12.52 4.23 18.25
N ILE A 72 11.90 3.04 18.18
CA ILE A 72 11.83 2.11 19.33
C ILE A 72 13.02 1.13 19.37
N GLN A 73 13.80 1.01 18.29
CA GLN A 73 14.66 -0.16 18.07
C GLN A 73 16.05 -0.14 18.73
N SER A 74 16.47 0.95 19.39
CA SER A 74 17.81 1.04 19.97
C SER A 74 17.95 0.58 21.43
N GLU A 75 16.87 0.54 22.22
CA GLU A 75 16.99 0.41 23.69
C GLU A 75 16.71 -1.02 24.25
N SER A 76 16.11 -1.94 23.48
CA SER A 76 15.73 -3.29 23.96
C SER A 76 16.61 -4.40 23.36
N THR A 77 17.93 -4.28 23.51
CA THR A 77 18.93 -5.26 23.06
C THR A 77 19.22 -6.37 24.08
N ARG A 78 18.39 -6.52 25.13
CA ARG A 78 18.44 -7.74 25.96
C ARG A 78 17.87 -8.89 25.16
N ASN A 79 18.76 -9.60 24.47
CA ASN A 79 18.61 -10.88 23.78
C ASN A 79 17.21 -11.51 23.91
N ILE A 80 16.24 -10.99 23.14
CA ILE A 80 14.80 -11.34 23.22
C ILE A 80 14.56 -12.83 22.92
N LEU A 81 15.55 -13.48 22.30
CA LEU A 81 15.59 -14.88 21.95
C LEU A 81 16.48 -15.72 22.87
N GLU A 82 16.92 -15.19 24.01
CA GLU A 82 17.69 -15.94 25.00
C GLU A 82 16.86 -17.11 25.54
N GLY A 83 17.40 -18.32 25.42
CA GLY A 83 16.70 -19.57 25.74
C GLY A 83 15.80 -20.12 24.63
N VAL A 84 15.73 -19.47 23.47
CA VAL A 84 15.05 -20.00 22.28
C VAL A 84 16.03 -20.85 21.47
N GLU A 85 15.67 -22.11 21.24
CA GLU A 85 16.41 -23.02 20.35
C GLU A 85 16.16 -22.62 18.88
N LEU A 86 17.09 -21.89 18.27
CA LEU A 86 16.96 -21.38 16.89
C LEU A 86 16.72 -22.50 15.86
N GLU A 87 17.40 -23.63 16.01
CA GLU A 87 17.27 -24.81 15.14
C GLU A 87 15.81 -25.32 15.11
N LYS A 88 15.16 -25.37 16.28
CA LYS A 88 13.76 -25.80 16.40
C LYS A 88 12.79 -24.81 15.76
N ILE A 89 13.12 -23.51 15.78
CA ILE A 89 12.32 -22.49 15.09
C ILE A 89 12.44 -22.67 13.57
N GLU A 90 13.64 -22.91 13.05
CA GLU A 90 13.86 -23.18 11.63
C GLU A 90 13.11 -24.43 11.16
N GLU A 91 13.13 -25.51 11.95
CA GLU A 91 12.33 -26.72 11.66
C GLU A 91 10.84 -26.42 11.57
N ARG A 92 10.31 -25.61 12.51
CA ARG A 92 8.90 -25.18 12.49
C ARG A 92 8.59 -24.31 11.28
N ILE A 93 9.45 -23.36 10.92
CA ILE A 93 9.29 -22.55 9.71
C ILE A 93 9.25 -23.46 8.48
N ASN A 94 10.17 -24.41 8.36
CA ASN A 94 10.18 -25.36 7.24
C ASN A 94 8.90 -26.19 7.18
N SER A 95 8.42 -26.68 8.32
CA SER A 95 7.13 -27.39 8.41
C SER A 95 5.96 -26.51 7.99
N PHE A 96 5.92 -25.26 8.45
CA PHE A 96 4.92 -24.26 8.05
C PHE A 96 4.90 -24.03 6.54
N LEU A 97 6.08 -23.92 5.91
CA LEU A 97 6.21 -23.75 4.47
C LEU A 97 5.76 -24.99 3.70
N GLN A 98 6.06 -26.19 4.19
CA GLN A 98 5.66 -27.46 3.56
C GLN A 98 4.14 -27.62 3.52
N VAL A 99 3.43 -27.27 4.59
CA VAL A 99 1.96 -27.33 4.65
C VAL A 99 1.28 -26.15 3.95
N ARG A 100 2.04 -25.26 3.31
CA ARG A 100 1.56 -24.02 2.70
C ARG A 100 0.78 -23.14 3.69
N GLY A 101 1.23 -23.05 4.94
CA GLY A 101 0.55 -22.23 5.96
C GLY A 101 0.42 -20.75 5.57
N TYR A 102 1.28 -20.26 4.69
CA TYR A 102 1.21 -18.91 4.12
C TYR A 102 0.01 -18.68 3.19
N ALA A 103 -0.64 -19.73 2.69
CA ALA A 103 -1.77 -19.62 1.77
C ALA A 103 -3.08 -19.25 2.49
N ASP A 104 -3.11 -19.29 3.81
CA ASP A 104 -4.23 -18.76 4.59
C ASP A 104 -4.26 -17.22 4.48
N GLU A 105 -5.35 -16.69 3.94
CA GLU A 105 -5.56 -15.25 3.71
C GLU A 105 -5.74 -14.47 5.02
N GLU A 106 -6.22 -15.12 6.07
CA GLU A 106 -6.51 -14.50 7.37
C GLU A 106 -5.35 -14.62 8.35
N LEU A 107 -4.25 -15.27 7.96
CA LEU A 107 -3.09 -15.52 8.83
C LEU A 107 -2.45 -14.21 9.33
N ARG A 108 -2.41 -14.04 10.65
CA ARG A 108 -1.78 -12.89 11.32
C ARG A 108 -0.48 -13.30 12.00
N LEU A 109 0.32 -12.31 12.36
CA LEU A 109 1.58 -12.52 13.08
C LEU A 109 1.41 -13.29 14.41
N PRO A 110 0.35 -13.08 15.23
CA PRO A 110 0.12 -13.88 16.43
C PRO A 110 -0.12 -15.36 16.16
N ASP A 111 -0.81 -15.71 15.06
CA ASP A 111 -1.07 -17.09 14.68
C ASP A 111 0.23 -17.78 14.25
N PHE A 112 1.03 -17.09 13.43
CA PHE A 112 2.36 -17.54 13.04
C PHE A 112 3.30 -17.69 14.24
N ALA A 113 3.31 -16.73 15.16
CA ALA A 113 4.10 -16.80 16.39
C ALA A 113 3.70 -18.02 17.24
N SER A 114 2.40 -18.26 17.38
CA SER A 114 1.85 -19.42 18.09
C SER A 114 2.29 -20.74 17.44
N TYR A 115 2.27 -20.81 16.10
CA TYR A 115 2.80 -21.96 15.36
C TYR A 115 4.29 -22.21 15.65
N LEU A 116 5.08 -21.14 15.68
CA LEU A 116 6.51 -21.22 16.02
C LEU A 116 6.78 -21.52 17.50
N GLY A 117 5.79 -21.38 18.38
CA GLY A 117 5.98 -21.49 19.83
C GLY A 117 6.70 -20.27 20.41
N LEU A 118 6.52 -19.10 19.79
CA LEU A 118 7.10 -17.83 20.17
C LEU A 118 6.01 -16.85 20.61
N SER A 119 6.39 -15.83 21.38
CA SER A 119 5.55 -14.63 21.51
C SER A 119 5.53 -13.84 20.19
N THR A 120 4.49 -13.04 19.96
CA THR A 120 4.38 -12.16 18.78
C THR A 120 5.60 -11.25 18.63
N HIS A 121 6.11 -10.72 19.74
CA HIS A 121 7.31 -9.88 19.75
C HIS A 121 8.56 -10.66 19.35
N GLN A 122 8.74 -11.88 19.87
CA GLN A 122 9.85 -12.76 19.48
C GLN A 122 9.78 -13.16 18.01
N ALA A 123 8.61 -13.48 17.48
CA ALA A 123 8.45 -13.82 16.07
C ALA A 123 8.78 -12.64 15.15
N SER A 124 8.27 -11.43 15.47
CA SER A 124 8.64 -10.21 14.74
C SER A 124 10.15 -9.95 14.80
N TYR A 125 10.74 -10.05 16.00
CA TYR A 125 12.17 -9.88 16.20
C TYR A 125 12.97 -10.91 15.40
N TYR A 126 12.56 -12.18 15.43
CA TYR A 126 13.22 -13.25 14.68
C TYR A 126 13.20 -12.98 13.18
N LEU A 127 12.03 -12.67 12.61
CA LEU A 127 11.90 -12.38 11.18
C LEU A 127 12.76 -11.18 10.76
N ASN A 128 12.72 -10.08 11.54
CA ASN A 128 13.49 -8.89 11.23
C ASN A 128 15.00 -9.11 11.42
N LYS A 129 15.42 -9.82 12.46
CA LYS A 129 16.84 -9.94 12.82
C LYS A 129 17.55 -11.09 12.11
N HIS A 130 16.90 -12.25 11.99
CA HIS A 130 17.49 -13.46 11.42
C HIS A 130 17.15 -13.63 9.94
N MET A 131 15.96 -13.20 9.51
CA MET A 131 15.52 -13.32 8.11
C MET A 131 15.55 -12.00 7.35
N SER A 132 15.88 -10.88 8.01
CA SER A 132 15.92 -9.54 7.43
C SER A 132 14.65 -9.16 6.67
N MET A 133 13.48 -9.58 7.17
CA MET A 133 12.20 -9.34 6.52
C MET A 133 11.06 -9.12 7.50
N LYS A 134 10.11 -8.25 7.12
CA LYS A 134 8.85 -8.08 7.85
C LYS A 134 7.94 -9.30 7.63
N PHE A 135 7.00 -9.54 8.54
CA PHE A 135 6.05 -10.66 8.44
C PHE A 135 5.24 -10.66 7.14
N ALA A 136 4.67 -9.52 6.75
CA ALA A 136 3.92 -9.41 5.50
C ALA A 136 4.79 -9.74 4.28
N ASP A 137 6.08 -9.40 4.32
CA ASP A 137 7.01 -9.69 3.24
C ASP A 137 7.38 -11.16 3.19
N PHE A 138 7.58 -11.79 4.35
CA PHE A 138 7.76 -13.23 4.46
C PHE A 138 6.59 -13.99 3.81
N LEU A 139 5.34 -13.63 4.14
CA LEU A 139 4.18 -14.27 3.52
C LEU A 139 4.14 -14.03 2.02
N ASN A 140 4.17 -12.77 1.59
CA ASN A 140 3.99 -12.41 0.20
C ASN A 140 5.10 -12.97 -0.71
N MET A 141 6.34 -13.04 -0.24
CA MET A 141 7.43 -13.68 -0.98
C MET A 141 7.11 -15.16 -1.25
N ASN A 142 6.71 -15.90 -0.21
CA ASN A 142 6.35 -17.32 -0.34
C ASN A 142 5.12 -17.51 -1.24
N ARG A 143 4.11 -16.63 -1.13
CA ARG A 143 2.93 -16.64 -2.01
C ARG A 143 3.32 -16.39 -3.48
N ILE A 144 4.21 -15.44 -3.77
CA ILE A 144 4.69 -15.16 -5.13
C ILE A 144 5.44 -16.36 -5.72
N GLU A 145 6.33 -16.98 -4.95
CA GLU A 145 7.02 -18.20 -5.39
C GLU A 145 6.06 -19.35 -5.65
N ASP A 146 4.97 -19.44 -4.89
CA ASP A 146 3.94 -20.45 -5.12
C ASP A 146 3.07 -20.16 -6.35
N VAL A 147 2.73 -18.90 -6.61
CA VAL A 147 2.10 -18.47 -7.87
C VAL A 147 2.98 -18.83 -9.05
N LYS A 148 4.29 -18.55 -8.96
CA LYS A 148 5.28 -18.89 -10.00
C LYS A 148 5.27 -20.39 -10.32
N ARG A 149 5.26 -21.23 -9.28
CA ARG A 149 5.18 -22.70 -9.39
C ARG A 149 3.88 -23.14 -10.07
N ASN A 150 2.75 -22.62 -9.60
CA ASN A 150 1.43 -22.96 -10.12
C ASN A 150 1.26 -22.52 -11.58
N LEU A 151 1.82 -21.37 -11.96
CA LEU A 151 1.71 -20.85 -13.31
C LEU A 151 2.45 -21.72 -14.33
N ARG A 152 3.58 -22.33 -13.94
CA ARG A 152 4.29 -23.32 -14.80
C ARG A 152 3.44 -24.56 -15.07
N ASN A 153 2.65 -25.00 -14.10
CA ASN A 153 1.80 -26.20 -14.22
C ASN A 153 0.43 -25.91 -14.85
N LYS A 154 -0.12 -24.71 -14.62
CA LYS A 154 -1.48 -24.29 -15.01
C LYS A 154 -1.45 -23.05 -15.93
N SER A 155 -0.64 -23.08 -16.98
CA SER A 155 -0.44 -21.94 -17.90
C SER A 155 -1.73 -21.33 -18.48
N HIS A 156 -2.80 -22.12 -18.62
CA HIS A 156 -4.08 -21.69 -19.19
C HIS A 156 -5.00 -20.97 -18.17
N MET A 157 -4.76 -21.09 -16.87
CA MET A 157 -5.62 -20.53 -15.83
C MET A 157 -5.46 -19.00 -15.72
N ASN A 158 -6.46 -18.31 -15.16
CA ASN A 158 -6.37 -16.88 -14.88
C ASN A 158 -5.32 -16.63 -13.79
N LEU A 159 -4.38 -15.71 -14.03
CA LEU A 159 -3.30 -15.40 -13.07
C LEU A 159 -3.83 -14.91 -11.72
N LEU A 160 -4.88 -14.08 -11.73
CA LEU A 160 -5.50 -13.59 -10.50
C LEU A 160 -6.10 -14.76 -9.70
N GLN A 161 -6.78 -15.69 -10.37
CA GLN A 161 -7.33 -16.88 -9.71
C GLN A 161 -6.23 -17.72 -9.04
N ILE A 162 -5.10 -17.93 -9.73
CA ILE A 162 -3.94 -18.61 -9.12
C ILE A 162 -3.42 -17.84 -7.91
N ALA A 163 -3.36 -16.51 -7.98
CA ALA A 163 -2.93 -15.68 -6.86
C ALA A 163 -3.87 -15.81 -5.65
N LEU A 164 -5.18 -15.79 -5.87
CA LEU A 164 -6.17 -16.02 -4.80
C LEU A 164 -5.99 -17.42 -4.18
N GLU A 165 -5.81 -18.47 -5.00
CA GLU A 165 -5.50 -19.85 -4.50
C GLU A 165 -4.17 -19.95 -3.73
N CYS A 166 -3.29 -18.94 -3.85
CA CYS A 166 -2.03 -18.85 -3.13
C CYS A 166 -2.13 -17.95 -1.88
N GLY A 167 -3.31 -17.47 -1.51
CA GLY A 167 -3.54 -16.71 -0.28
C GLY A 167 -3.47 -15.19 -0.44
N PHE A 168 -3.56 -14.66 -1.66
CA PHE A 168 -3.79 -13.22 -1.85
C PHE A 168 -5.28 -12.91 -1.70
N ASN A 169 -5.61 -11.89 -0.92
CA ASN A 169 -7.00 -11.47 -0.70
C ASN A 169 -7.58 -10.57 -1.82
N SER A 170 -6.74 -10.01 -2.70
CA SER A 170 -7.19 -9.07 -3.73
C SER A 170 -6.18 -8.94 -4.88
N ALA A 171 -6.65 -8.41 -6.02
CA ALA A 171 -5.79 -8.09 -7.16
C ALA A 171 -4.75 -7.00 -6.81
N SER A 172 -5.13 -6.03 -5.98
CA SER A 172 -4.27 -4.93 -5.56
C SER A 172 -3.12 -5.42 -4.67
N SER A 173 -3.40 -6.29 -3.69
CA SER A 173 -2.35 -6.87 -2.82
C SER A 173 -1.38 -7.73 -3.63
N PHE A 174 -1.90 -8.56 -4.53
CA PHE A 174 -1.09 -9.34 -5.46
C PHE A 174 -0.22 -8.45 -6.37
N HIS A 175 -0.79 -7.38 -6.95
CA HIS A 175 -0.05 -6.48 -7.81
C HIS A 175 1.14 -5.83 -7.07
N ARG A 176 0.91 -5.31 -5.86
CA ARG A 176 1.97 -4.71 -5.04
C ARG A 176 3.08 -5.72 -4.74
N ALA A 177 2.72 -6.94 -4.32
CA ALA A 177 3.69 -8.00 -4.04
C ALA A 177 4.46 -8.40 -5.30
N CYS A 178 3.79 -8.55 -6.44
CA CYS A 178 4.40 -8.90 -7.71
C CYS A 178 5.46 -7.86 -8.09
N VAL A 179 5.13 -6.57 -8.05
CA VAL A 179 6.09 -5.51 -8.36
C VAL A 179 7.23 -5.48 -7.34
N LYS A 180 6.94 -5.62 -6.04
CA LYS A 180 7.95 -5.58 -4.98
C LYS A 180 8.98 -6.70 -5.09
N PHE A 181 8.55 -7.94 -5.30
CA PHE A 181 9.45 -9.11 -5.25
C PHE A 181 10.01 -9.51 -6.60
N THR A 182 9.33 -9.17 -7.70
CA THR A 182 9.77 -9.56 -9.06
C THR A 182 10.23 -8.38 -9.91
N GLY A 183 9.90 -7.14 -9.50
CA GLY A 183 10.15 -5.94 -10.29
C GLY A 183 9.26 -5.82 -11.54
N LYS A 184 8.23 -6.67 -11.68
CA LYS A 184 7.38 -6.77 -12.87
C LYS A 184 5.90 -6.64 -12.51
N SER A 185 5.12 -6.06 -13.42
CA SER A 185 3.66 -6.11 -13.31
C SER A 185 3.16 -7.56 -13.45
N PRO A 186 1.98 -7.92 -12.91
CA PRO A 186 1.42 -9.28 -13.05
C PRO A 186 1.37 -9.78 -14.50
N ARG A 187 1.07 -8.91 -15.46
CA ARG A 187 1.03 -9.24 -16.89
C ARG A 187 2.41 -9.62 -17.42
N GLU A 188 3.44 -8.85 -17.06
CA GLU A 188 4.83 -9.13 -17.46
C GLU A 188 5.37 -10.36 -16.75
N PHE A 189 5.06 -10.51 -15.47
CA PHE A 189 5.40 -11.69 -14.69
C PHE A 189 4.89 -12.97 -15.36
N ARG A 190 3.63 -13.00 -15.82
CA ARG A 190 3.10 -14.14 -16.57
C ARG A 190 3.85 -14.42 -17.87
N LYS A 191 4.18 -13.37 -18.62
CA LYS A 191 4.94 -13.53 -19.88
C LYS A 191 6.33 -14.12 -19.61
N LEU A 192 7.02 -13.63 -18.59
CA LEU A 192 8.36 -14.09 -18.20
C LEU A 192 8.34 -15.57 -17.85
N ILE A 193 7.43 -16.01 -17.00
CA ILE A 193 7.35 -17.42 -16.58
C ILE A 193 6.98 -18.34 -17.76
N ASN A 194 6.14 -17.88 -18.67
CA ASN A 194 5.77 -18.64 -19.87
C ASN A 194 6.88 -18.68 -20.93
N SER A 195 7.81 -17.70 -20.95
CA SER A 195 8.97 -17.71 -21.85
C SER A 195 10.14 -18.55 -21.31
N ASP A 196 10.18 -18.79 -20.00
CA ASP A 196 11.18 -19.62 -19.32
C ASP A 196 10.84 -21.14 -19.36
N ASN A 197 9.82 -21.54 -20.12
CA ASN A 197 9.37 -22.93 -20.33
C ASN A 197 9.54 -23.30 -21.81
#